data_AF-A0A2E3Q5C0-F1
#
_entry.id   AF-A0A2E3Q5C0-F1
#
_cell.length_a   1.000
_cell.length_b   1.000
_cell.length_c   1.000
_cell.angle_alpha   90.00
_cell.angle_beta   90.00
_cell.angle_gamma   90.00
#
_symmetry.space_group_name_H-M   'P 1'
#
loop_
_entity.id
_entity.type
_entity.pdbx_description
1 polymer ?
#
loop_
_entity_poly.entity_id
_entity_poly.type
_entity_poly.pdbx_seq_one_letter_code
_entity_poly.pdbx_strand_id
1 'polypeptide(L)'
;MSIRPAGLLRDCFPRTLWDLIRGSEPERPDGPSTPETTATAASRSVPVRSRGMKARYDDLVLEMKKVHGIRVVRWRSSTSGCAWQVFYKDGTVARLIESPYPRGPMSCAVFLHEVGHHAIGFATYRPRCLEEYHAWRWSFESMIEMDFNVTEAVRRRRDEALHHAIRKAVRRGLKRLPAELLPFLDPPGRDRPPLPALLDVPPAGDRAFEDSAVVSDAS
;
A
#
# COMPACT_ATOMS: atom_id res chain seq x y z
N MET A 1 -37.46 12.43 -63.43
CA MET A 1 -37.75 13.42 -62.38
C MET A 1 -37.96 12.63 -61.09
N SER A 2 -37.03 12.70 -60.14
CA SER A 2 -37.08 13.61 -58.97
C SER A 2 -37.88 12.94 -57.83
N ILE A 3 -37.44 12.66 -56.60
CA ILE A 3 -36.24 12.88 -55.77
C ILE A 3 -36.27 11.78 -54.69
N ARG A 4 -35.12 11.23 -54.28
CA ARG A 4 -34.96 10.47 -53.03
C ARG A 4 -34.63 11.45 -51.89
N PRO A 5 -35.24 11.40 -50.70
CA PRO A 5 -34.71 12.11 -49.54
C PRO A 5 -33.59 11.31 -48.87
N ALA A 6 -32.62 12.06 -48.35
CA ALA A 6 -31.34 11.65 -47.82
C ALA A 6 -31.47 10.76 -46.57
N GLY A 7 -30.75 9.63 -46.60
CA GLY A 7 -30.47 8.85 -45.40
C GLY A 7 -29.35 9.49 -44.59
N LEU A 8 -29.63 9.69 -43.30
CA LEU A 8 -28.73 9.43 -42.16
C LEU A 8 -27.29 9.97 -42.26
N LEU A 9 -27.12 11.25 -41.88
CA LEU A 9 -25.93 11.65 -41.13
C LEU A 9 -26.19 11.38 -39.65
N ARG A 10 -25.87 10.16 -39.21
CA ARG A 10 -25.78 9.79 -37.80
C ARG A 10 -24.39 10.12 -37.29
N ASP A 11 -24.34 11.03 -36.31
CA ASP A 11 -23.57 10.93 -35.07
C ASP A 11 -22.12 10.46 -35.18
N CYS A 12 -21.23 11.30 -35.72
CA CYS A 12 -19.81 11.27 -35.36
C CYS A 12 -19.52 12.42 -34.39
N PHE A 13 -19.98 12.26 -33.15
CA PHE A 13 -19.47 13.04 -32.02
C PHE A 13 -18.89 12.06 -30.98
N PRO A 14 -17.62 12.22 -30.55
CA PRO A 14 -17.00 11.34 -29.57
C PRO A 14 -17.78 11.38 -28.26
N ARG A 15 -18.06 10.21 -27.67
CA ARG A 15 -18.93 10.09 -26.50
C ARG A 15 -18.24 10.47 -25.20
N THR A 16 -16.91 10.50 -25.17
CA THR A 16 -16.18 10.99 -24.00
C THR A 16 -14.93 11.79 -24.37
N LEU A 17 -14.51 12.66 -23.45
CA LEU A 17 -13.25 13.42 -23.54
C LEU A 17 -12.01 12.53 -23.76
N TRP A 18 -12.10 11.24 -23.42
CA TRP A 18 -11.02 10.26 -23.56
C TRP A 18 -10.84 9.70 -24.97
N ASP A 19 -11.83 9.88 -25.85
CA ASP A 19 -11.75 9.48 -27.27
C ASP A 19 -10.90 10.48 -28.09
N LEU A 20 -10.73 11.70 -27.59
CA LEU A 20 -9.91 12.75 -28.20
C LEU A 20 -8.43 12.69 -27.80
N ILE A 21 -8.10 12.01 -26.69
CA ILE A 21 -6.76 12.01 -26.09
C ILE A 21 -5.94 10.78 -26.49
N ARG A 22 -6.59 9.71 -26.95
CA ARG A 22 -5.92 8.53 -27.51
C ARG A 22 -6.04 8.58 -29.02
N GLY A 23 -4.96 9.00 -29.68
CA GLY A 23 -4.90 9.03 -31.14
C GLY A 23 -5.36 7.69 -31.73
N SER A 24 -6.16 7.77 -32.79
CA SER A 24 -6.60 6.63 -33.58
C SER A 24 -5.38 5.88 -34.11
N GLU A 25 -5.09 4.71 -33.53
CA GLU A 25 -4.12 3.77 -34.09
C GLU A 25 -4.67 3.25 -35.43
N PRO A 26 -3.91 3.32 -36.53
CA PRO A 26 -4.36 2.75 -37.80
C PRO A 26 -4.35 1.21 -37.72
N GLU A 27 -5.48 0.59 -38.03
CA GLU A 27 -5.59 -0.85 -38.31
C GLU A 27 -4.52 -1.27 -39.32
N ARG A 28 -3.71 -2.27 -38.96
CA ARG A 28 -2.85 -2.97 -39.90
C ARG A 28 -3.60 -4.15 -40.52
N PRO A 29 -3.48 -4.37 -41.83
CA PRO A 29 -4.26 -5.36 -42.55
C PRO A 29 -3.78 -6.79 -42.28
N ASP A 30 -4.76 -7.70 -42.30
CA ASP A 30 -4.63 -9.15 -42.22
C ASP A 30 -3.71 -9.73 -43.29
N GLY A 31 -2.84 -10.66 -42.87
CA GLY A 31 -2.02 -11.50 -43.73
C GLY A 31 -1.98 -12.95 -43.20
N PRO A 32 -1.83 -13.96 -44.08
CA PRO A 32 -2.55 -15.22 -43.97
C PRO A 32 -1.86 -16.32 -43.17
N SER A 33 -2.72 -17.24 -42.70
CA SER A 33 -2.47 -18.43 -41.89
C SER A 33 -1.77 -19.58 -42.63
N THR A 34 -0.96 -20.37 -41.91
CA THR A 34 -0.75 -21.86 -41.89
C THR A 34 0.72 -22.31 -41.81
N PRO A 35 1.04 -23.55 -41.36
CA PRO A 35 0.27 -24.52 -40.57
C PRO A 35 1.00 -25.04 -39.30
N GLU A 36 0.25 -25.82 -38.52
CA GLU A 36 0.67 -26.66 -37.40
C GLU A 36 1.88 -27.55 -37.71
N THR A 37 2.78 -27.66 -36.74
CA THR A 37 3.65 -28.82 -36.58
C THR A 37 3.64 -29.21 -35.11
N THR A 38 2.95 -30.32 -34.86
CA THR A 38 2.95 -31.07 -33.61
C THR A 38 4.34 -31.63 -33.35
N ALA A 39 5.02 -31.12 -32.34
CA ALA A 39 6.20 -31.77 -31.76
C ALA A 39 6.10 -31.71 -30.23
N THR A 40 5.58 -32.80 -29.67
CA THR A 40 5.60 -33.11 -28.24
C THR A 40 7.06 -33.30 -27.81
N ALA A 41 7.70 -32.24 -27.34
CA ALA A 41 9.05 -32.27 -26.80
C ALA A 41 9.00 -31.99 -25.29
N ALA A 42 9.60 -32.91 -24.54
CA ALA A 42 9.73 -32.95 -23.09
C ALA A 42 9.87 -31.57 -22.44
N SER A 43 9.09 -31.32 -21.38
CA SER A 43 9.17 -30.09 -20.61
C SER A 43 10.53 -30.04 -19.89
N ARG A 44 11.53 -29.49 -20.57
CA ARG A 44 12.72 -28.95 -19.92
C ARG A 44 12.19 -27.85 -19.02
N SER A 45 12.20 -28.08 -17.71
CA SER A 45 11.90 -27.07 -16.72
C SER A 45 12.83 -25.89 -16.99
N VAL A 46 12.29 -24.85 -17.64
CA VAL A 46 13.01 -23.60 -17.85
C VAL A 46 13.33 -23.07 -16.46
N PRO A 47 14.61 -22.86 -16.10
CA PRO A 47 14.91 -22.24 -14.82
C PRO A 47 14.21 -20.89 -14.80
N VAL A 48 13.26 -20.73 -13.87
CA VAL A 48 12.57 -19.47 -13.65
C VAL A 48 13.65 -18.48 -13.27
N ARG A 49 14.11 -17.67 -14.24
CA ARG A 49 15.03 -16.57 -13.95
C ARG A 49 14.36 -15.77 -12.85
N SER A 50 15.04 -15.62 -11.72
CA SER A 50 14.52 -14.82 -10.62
C SER A 50 14.14 -13.46 -11.21
N ARG A 51 12.83 -13.17 -11.21
CA ARG A 51 12.35 -11.87 -11.65
C ARG A 51 13.02 -10.87 -10.71
N GLY A 52 13.76 -9.90 -11.27
CA GLY A 52 14.52 -8.95 -10.47
C GLY A 52 13.64 -8.19 -9.48
N MET A 53 14.24 -7.54 -8.48
CA MET A 53 13.50 -6.86 -7.40
C MET A 53 12.46 -5.84 -7.90
N LYS A 54 12.70 -5.19 -9.04
CA LYS A 54 11.71 -4.32 -9.69
C LYS A 54 10.40 -5.05 -9.98
N ALA A 55 10.47 -6.25 -10.55
CA ALA A 55 9.28 -7.04 -10.86
C ALA A 55 8.53 -7.47 -9.59
N ARG A 56 9.25 -7.77 -8.49
CA ARG A 56 8.61 -8.01 -7.18
C ARG A 56 7.81 -6.80 -6.69
N TYR A 57 8.35 -5.58 -6.86
CA TYR A 57 7.62 -4.36 -6.52
C TYR A 57 6.45 -4.08 -7.46
N ASP A 58 6.58 -4.38 -8.76
CA ASP A 58 5.49 -4.25 -9.71
C ASP A 58 4.33 -5.21 -9.35
N ASP A 59 4.67 -6.47 -9.04
CA ASP A 59 3.71 -7.51 -8.61
C ASP A 59 3.03 -7.10 -7.30
N LEU A 60 3.78 -6.55 -6.33
CA LEU A 60 3.22 -5.99 -5.09
C LEU A 60 2.17 -4.91 -5.36
N VAL A 61 2.47 -3.95 -6.24
CA VAL A 61 1.54 -2.85 -6.56
C VAL A 61 0.25 -3.40 -7.18
N LEU A 62 0.37 -4.37 -8.09
CA LEU A 62 -0.79 -5.01 -8.71
C LEU A 62 -1.64 -5.76 -7.67
N GLU A 63 -1.00 -6.51 -6.78
CA GLU A 63 -1.70 -7.26 -5.73
C GLU A 63 -2.41 -6.32 -4.75
N MET A 64 -1.73 -5.27 -4.27
CA MET A 64 -2.34 -4.30 -3.33
C MET A 64 -3.53 -3.57 -3.96
N LYS A 65 -3.45 -3.21 -5.25
CA LYS A 65 -4.57 -2.63 -5.99
C LYS A 65 -5.76 -3.58 -6.06
N LYS A 66 -5.50 -4.86 -6.31
CA LYS A 66 -6.52 -5.90 -6.43
C LYS A 66 -7.18 -6.21 -5.09
N VAL A 67 -6.38 -6.54 -4.07
CA VAL A 67 -6.85 -7.01 -2.75
C VAL A 67 -7.60 -5.91 -2.01
N HIS A 68 -7.10 -4.67 -2.03
CA HIS A 68 -7.68 -3.57 -1.26
C HIS A 68 -8.59 -2.65 -2.07
N GLY A 69 -8.80 -2.95 -3.36
CA GLY A 69 -9.63 -2.14 -4.26
C GLY A 69 -9.18 -0.68 -4.37
N ILE A 70 -7.88 -0.43 -4.24
CA ILE A 70 -7.33 0.94 -4.25
C ILE A 70 -7.03 1.42 -5.67
N ARG A 71 -7.22 2.71 -5.89
CA ARG A 71 -6.79 3.41 -7.10
C ARG A 71 -5.71 4.43 -6.76
N VAL A 72 -4.56 4.29 -7.39
CA VAL A 72 -3.48 5.28 -7.32
C VAL A 72 -3.82 6.43 -8.26
N VAL A 73 -4.06 7.61 -7.70
CA VAL A 73 -4.41 8.81 -8.47
C VAL A 73 -3.15 9.52 -8.99
N ARG A 74 -2.08 9.53 -8.18
CA ARG A 74 -0.81 10.17 -8.53
C ARG A 74 0.37 9.42 -7.92
N TRP A 75 1.39 9.18 -8.74
CA TRP A 75 2.71 8.77 -8.26
C TRP A 75 3.52 10.02 -7.87
N ARG A 76 3.97 10.08 -6.62
CA ARG A 76 4.77 11.19 -6.07
C ARG A 76 6.27 10.95 -6.29
N SER A 77 7.03 12.02 -6.45
CA SER A 77 8.49 11.99 -6.40
C SER A 77 9.02 12.05 -4.97
N SER A 78 8.24 12.62 -4.04
CA SER A 78 8.56 12.69 -2.61
C SER A 78 8.31 11.36 -1.88
N THR A 79 9.02 11.14 -0.77
CA THR A 79 8.84 10.00 0.15
C THR A 79 7.68 10.24 1.14
N SER A 80 6.55 10.69 0.61
CA SER A 80 5.30 10.94 1.33
C SER A 80 4.11 10.60 0.44
N GLY A 81 3.03 10.16 1.06
CA GLY A 81 1.77 9.88 0.38
C GLY A 81 0.57 10.48 1.10
N CYS A 82 -0.61 10.14 0.59
CA CYS A 82 -1.89 10.42 1.23
C CYS A 82 -2.92 9.39 0.76
N ALA A 83 -3.72 8.89 1.69
CA ALA A 83 -4.86 8.03 1.42
C ALA A 83 -6.17 8.73 1.81
N TRP A 84 -7.21 8.58 0.99
CA TRP A 84 -8.55 9.07 1.29
C TRP A 84 -9.63 8.25 0.60
N GLN A 85 -10.88 8.47 1.01
CA GLN A 85 -12.06 7.85 0.43
C GLN A 85 -13.00 8.91 -0.13
N VAL A 86 -13.67 8.58 -1.23
CA VAL A 86 -14.75 9.39 -1.80
C VAL A 86 -16.03 8.57 -1.74
N PHE A 87 -17.03 9.10 -1.04
CA PHE A 87 -18.35 8.51 -0.92
C PHE A 87 -19.27 9.15 -1.97
N TYR A 88 -19.84 8.33 -2.84
CA TYR A 88 -20.79 8.78 -3.85
C TYR A 88 -22.23 8.65 -3.36
N LYS A 89 -23.15 9.36 -4.02
CA LYS A 89 -24.58 9.36 -3.65
C LYS A 89 -25.25 8.00 -3.82
N ASP A 90 -24.70 7.15 -4.69
CA ASP A 90 -25.17 5.78 -4.93
C ASP A 90 -24.67 4.78 -3.87
N GLY A 91 -23.97 5.26 -2.83
CA GLY A 91 -23.41 4.43 -1.76
C GLY A 91 -22.07 3.78 -2.10
N THR A 92 -21.58 3.92 -3.33
CA THR A 92 -20.25 3.41 -3.70
C THR A 92 -19.14 4.24 -3.05
N VAL A 93 -18.01 3.57 -2.78
CA VAL A 93 -16.83 4.19 -2.17
C VAL A 93 -15.63 3.99 -3.07
N ALA A 94 -15.02 5.09 -3.54
CA ALA A 94 -13.71 5.04 -4.18
C ALA A 94 -12.60 5.17 -3.14
N ARG A 95 -11.65 4.23 -3.17
CA ARG A 95 -10.49 4.17 -2.28
C ARG A 95 -9.27 4.69 -3.02
N LEU A 96 -8.81 5.88 -2.67
CA LEU A 96 -7.82 6.62 -3.43
C LEU A 96 -6.53 6.78 -2.64
N ILE A 97 -5.39 6.71 -3.32
CA ILE A 97 -4.08 7.04 -2.76
C ILE A 97 -3.24 7.88 -3.71
N GLU A 98 -2.32 8.65 -3.12
CA GLU A 98 -1.11 9.15 -3.75
C GLU A 98 0.09 8.62 -2.98
N SER A 99 1.13 8.19 -3.68
CA SER A 99 2.30 7.60 -3.05
C SER A 99 3.51 7.68 -3.98
N PRO A 100 4.76 7.65 -3.49
CA PRO A 100 5.88 7.23 -4.33
C PRO A 100 5.65 5.84 -4.92
N TYR A 101 6.13 5.65 -6.17
CA TYR A 101 6.16 4.32 -6.77
C TYR A 101 7.22 3.45 -6.07
N PRO A 102 6.89 2.21 -5.66
CA PRO A 102 7.87 1.29 -5.07
C PRO A 102 9.02 0.97 -6.03
N ARG A 103 10.20 1.50 -5.72
CA ARG A 103 11.47 1.21 -6.43
C ARG A 103 12.54 0.64 -5.49
N GLY A 104 12.28 0.67 -4.19
CA GLY A 104 13.15 0.20 -3.13
C GLY A 104 12.43 0.21 -1.78
N PRO A 105 13.09 -0.25 -0.70
CA PRO A 105 12.46 -0.46 0.60
C PRO A 105 11.72 0.77 1.14
N MET A 106 12.30 1.96 1.00
CA MET A 106 11.70 3.21 1.47
C MET A 106 10.39 3.56 0.75
N SER A 107 10.38 3.50 -0.58
CA SER A 107 9.17 3.81 -1.35
C SER A 107 8.12 2.72 -1.23
N CYS A 108 8.54 1.46 -1.07
CA CYS A 108 7.67 0.34 -0.74
C CYS A 108 6.96 0.56 0.61
N ALA A 109 7.71 0.87 1.66
CA ALA A 109 7.15 1.08 3.00
C ALA A 109 6.14 2.25 3.04
N VAL A 110 6.44 3.35 2.35
CA VAL A 110 5.51 4.50 2.25
C VAL A 110 4.26 4.10 1.46
N PHE A 111 4.40 3.41 0.33
CA PHE A 111 3.26 2.91 -0.44
C PHE A 111 2.37 2.01 0.42
N LEU A 112 2.95 1.02 1.09
CA LEU A 112 2.23 0.13 1.98
C LEU A 112 1.62 0.85 3.19
N HIS A 113 2.20 1.96 3.66
CA HIS A 113 1.57 2.78 4.69
C HIS A 113 0.27 3.43 4.19
N GLU A 114 0.25 3.95 2.96
CA GLU A 114 -0.98 4.50 2.37
C GLU A 114 -2.04 3.42 2.11
N VAL A 115 -1.61 2.22 1.68
CA VAL A 115 -2.50 1.05 1.59
C VAL A 115 -2.98 0.64 2.98
N GLY A 116 -2.13 0.72 3.99
CA GLY A 116 -2.41 0.39 5.38
C GLY A 116 -3.57 1.20 5.95
N HIS A 117 -3.66 2.50 5.63
CA HIS A 117 -4.83 3.31 6.01
C HIS A 117 -6.16 2.75 5.46
N HIS A 118 -6.14 2.20 4.25
CA HIS A 118 -7.30 1.50 3.70
C HIS A 118 -7.49 0.14 4.40
N ALA A 119 -6.43 -0.65 4.53
CA ALA A 119 -6.50 -2.01 5.08
C ALA A 119 -7.06 -2.04 6.51
N ILE A 120 -6.62 -1.12 7.38
CA ILE A 120 -7.10 -1.04 8.76
C ILE A 120 -8.44 -0.29 8.90
N GLY A 121 -8.86 0.42 7.86
CA GLY A 121 -10.02 1.31 7.87
C GLY A 121 -9.73 2.70 8.47
N PHE A 122 -10.32 3.73 7.86
CA PHE A 122 -10.24 5.10 8.38
C PHE A 122 -11.11 5.28 9.61
N ALA A 123 -10.59 6.07 10.56
CA ALA A 123 -11.20 6.36 11.86
C ALA A 123 -11.43 5.13 12.77
N THR A 124 -10.84 3.98 12.43
CA THR A 124 -10.84 2.77 13.27
C THR A 124 -10.09 3.02 14.58
N TYR A 125 -8.94 3.70 14.51
CA TYR A 125 -8.11 4.00 15.68
C TYR A 125 -8.18 5.50 16.02
N ARG A 126 -8.27 5.80 17.32
CA ARG A 126 -8.26 7.17 17.82
C ARG A 126 -7.31 7.28 19.01
N PRO A 127 -6.53 8.36 19.13
CA PRO A 127 -6.45 9.56 18.26
C PRO A 127 -5.78 9.30 16.89
N ARG A 128 -5.80 10.27 15.95
CA ARG A 128 -5.20 10.10 14.60
C ARG A 128 -3.74 9.64 14.64
N CYS A 129 -2.93 10.06 15.63
CA CYS A 129 -1.56 9.56 15.74
C CYS A 129 -1.48 8.05 16.05
N LEU A 130 -2.48 7.46 16.71
CA LEU A 130 -2.58 6.01 16.89
C LEU A 130 -2.93 5.31 15.56
N GLU A 131 -3.79 5.92 14.75
CA GLU A 131 -4.08 5.41 13.40
C GLU A 131 -2.83 5.42 12.50
N GLU A 132 -2.00 6.47 12.57
CA GLU A 132 -0.70 6.51 11.88
C GLU A 132 0.20 5.34 12.35
N TYR A 133 0.22 5.05 13.66
CA TYR A 133 0.96 3.91 14.21
C TYR A 133 0.49 2.58 13.62
N HIS A 134 -0.81 2.32 13.61
CA HIS A 134 -1.35 1.06 13.05
C HIS A 134 -1.14 0.95 11.54
N ALA A 135 -1.20 2.06 10.79
CA ALA A 135 -0.89 2.05 9.37
C ALA A 135 0.59 1.73 9.10
N TRP A 136 1.52 2.27 9.90
CA TRP A 136 2.94 1.91 9.81
C TRP A 136 3.20 0.46 10.25
N ARG A 137 2.52 -0.01 11.29
CA ARG A 137 2.59 -1.40 11.74
C ARG A 137 2.19 -2.36 10.61
N TRP A 138 1.02 -2.14 10.02
CA TRP A 138 0.52 -2.94 8.90
C TRP A 138 1.48 -2.94 7.71
N SER A 139 2.08 -1.79 7.40
CA SER A 139 3.09 -1.68 6.34
C SER A 139 4.30 -2.59 6.60
N PHE A 140 4.81 -2.61 7.84
CA PHE A 140 5.97 -3.43 8.21
C PHE A 140 5.63 -4.93 8.24
N GLU A 141 4.45 -5.28 8.77
CA GLU A 141 3.89 -6.64 8.72
C GLU A 141 3.83 -7.12 7.27
N SER A 142 3.24 -6.33 6.38
CA SER A 142 3.13 -6.66 4.96
C SER A 142 4.50 -6.81 4.29
N MET A 143 5.46 -5.94 4.61
CA MET A 143 6.83 -6.07 4.08
C MET A 143 7.47 -7.38 4.54
N ILE A 144 7.31 -7.77 5.79
CA ILE A 144 7.93 -8.98 6.37
C ILE A 144 7.25 -10.24 5.82
N GLU A 145 5.92 -10.27 5.80
CA GLU A 145 5.13 -11.38 5.26
C GLU A 145 5.44 -11.65 3.78
N MET A 146 5.70 -10.60 3.00
CA MET A 146 6.02 -10.71 1.57
C MET A 146 7.53 -10.77 1.28
N ASP A 147 8.35 -10.98 2.32
CA ASP A 147 9.80 -11.12 2.22
C ASP A 147 10.49 -9.90 1.55
N PHE A 148 10.06 -8.69 1.90
CA PHE A 148 10.73 -7.44 1.57
C PHE A 148 11.62 -6.97 2.72
N ASN A 149 12.79 -6.46 2.38
CA ASN A 149 13.75 -5.96 3.37
C ASN A 149 13.26 -4.69 4.07
N VAL A 150 13.15 -4.73 5.41
CA VAL A 150 12.92 -3.55 6.26
C VAL A 150 14.27 -3.00 6.73
N THR A 151 14.80 -2.03 6.00
CA THR A 151 16.12 -1.44 6.30
C THR A 151 16.07 -0.52 7.52
N GLU A 152 17.24 -0.22 8.09
CA GLU A 152 17.36 0.77 9.18
C GLU A 152 16.78 2.14 8.77
N ALA A 153 17.02 2.57 7.53
CA ALA A 153 16.46 3.82 7.02
C ALA A 153 14.93 3.82 7.02
N VAL A 154 14.28 2.70 6.68
CA VAL A 154 12.82 2.55 6.74
C VAL A 154 12.32 2.68 8.17
N ARG A 155 12.99 2.03 9.14
CA ARG A 155 12.66 2.14 10.57
C ARG A 155 12.79 3.58 11.07
N ARG A 156 13.87 4.26 10.70
CA ARG A 156 14.10 5.68 11.04
C ARG A 156 12.99 6.58 10.48
N ARG A 157 12.58 6.35 9.22
CA ARG A 157 11.49 7.11 8.59
C ARG A 157 10.16 6.95 9.34
N ARG A 158 9.84 5.74 9.81
CA ARG A 158 8.68 5.48 10.68
C ARG A 158 8.79 6.28 11.97
N ASP A 159 9.94 6.21 12.65
CA ASP A 159 10.14 6.89 13.94
C ASP A 159 9.92 8.40 13.79
N GLU A 160 10.48 9.00 12.73
CA GLU A 160 10.27 10.41 12.38
C GLU A 160 8.80 10.74 12.09
N ALA A 161 8.10 9.86 11.36
CA ALA A 161 6.69 10.03 11.03
C ALA A 161 5.80 9.99 12.28
N LEU A 162 6.02 9.02 13.17
CA LEU A 162 5.25 8.87 14.40
C LEU A 162 5.55 10.00 15.39
N HIS A 163 6.81 10.37 15.56
CA HIS A 163 7.19 11.54 16.35
C HIS A 163 6.48 12.81 15.82
N HIS A 164 6.46 13.02 14.50
CA HIS A 164 5.73 14.13 13.89
C HIS A 164 4.21 14.04 14.13
N ALA A 165 3.60 12.86 14.02
CA ALA A 165 2.18 12.63 14.28
C ALA A 165 1.81 12.96 15.74
N ILE A 166 2.65 12.55 16.70
CA ILE A 166 2.51 12.88 18.12
C ILE A 166 2.56 14.40 18.31
N ARG A 167 3.60 15.08 17.80
CA ARG A 167 3.71 16.56 17.91
C ARG A 167 2.51 17.27 17.30
N LYS A 168 1.96 16.76 16.19
CA LYS A 168 0.76 17.30 15.56
C LYS A 168 -0.48 17.07 16.43
N ALA A 169 -0.60 15.92 17.09
CA ALA A 169 -1.71 15.63 18.00
C ALA A 169 -1.65 16.49 19.27
N VAL A 170 -0.47 16.66 19.87
CA VAL A 170 -0.24 17.54 21.03
C VAL A 170 -0.66 18.98 20.72
N ARG A 171 -0.22 19.53 19.59
CA ARG A 171 -0.65 20.87 19.14
C ARG A 171 -2.17 21.00 18.91
N ARG A 172 -2.86 19.88 18.68
CA ARG A 172 -4.33 19.81 18.53
C ARG A 172 -5.05 19.51 19.85
N GLY A 173 -4.36 19.53 20.98
CA GLY A 173 -4.96 19.36 22.30
C GLY A 173 -5.03 17.92 22.81
N LEU A 174 -4.17 17.02 22.34
CA LEU A 174 -4.08 15.66 22.88
C LEU A 174 -3.73 15.70 24.38
N LYS A 175 -4.62 15.17 25.23
CA LYS A 175 -4.47 15.16 26.70
C LYS A 175 -3.70 13.96 27.24
N ARG A 176 -3.83 12.81 26.59
CA ARG A 176 -3.20 11.54 26.99
C ARG A 176 -2.62 10.86 25.76
N LEU A 177 -1.36 10.44 25.86
CA LEU A 177 -0.70 9.70 24.81
C LEU A 177 -1.04 8.20 24.93
N PRO A 178 -1.46 7.55 23.82
CA PRO A 178 -1.54 6.08 23.75
C PRO A 178 -0.21 5.41 24.12
N ALA A 179 -0.28 4.28 24.83
CA ALA A 179 0.90 3.59 25.36
C ALA A 179 1.85 3.11 24.25
N GLU A 180 1.29 2.70 23.12
CA GLU A 180 2.00 2.25 21.92
C GLU A 180 2.90 3.36 21.33
N LEU A 181 2.55 4.62 21.59
CA LEU A 181 3.27 5.78 21.09
C LEU A 181 4.36 6.27 22.04
N LEU A 182 4.42 5.77 23.28
CA LEU A 182 5.44 6.16 24.28
C LEU A 182 6.87 6.05 23.74
N PRO A 183 7.26 4.99 23.00
CA PRO A 183 8.62 4.88 22.46
C PRO A 183 9.01 6.00 21.47
N PHE A 184 8.03 6.63 20.82
CA PHE A 184 8.25 7.64 19.76
C PHE A 184 8.11 9.09 20.26
N LEU A 185 8.01 9.28 21.58
CA LEU A 185 7.89 10.60 22.20
C LEU A 185 9.08 11.49 21.83
N ASP A 186 10.29 10.96 22.02
CA ASP A 186 11.51 11.69 21.73
C ASP A 186 11.83 11.65 20.23
N PRO A 187 12.38 12.73 19.67
CA PRO A 187 12.81 12.71 18.29
C PRO A 187 13.91 11.64 18.10
N PRO A 188 13.88 10.87 17.01
CA PRO A 188 14.96 9.93 16.72
C PRO A 188 16.25 10.72 16.49
N GLY A 189 17.21 10.58 17.41
CA GLY A 189 18.55 11.13 17.24
C GLY A 189 19.24 10.49 16.04
N ARG A 190 20.05 11.26 15.30
CA ARG A 190 20.82 10.72 14.16
C ARG A 190 21.76 9.59 14.59
N ASP A 191 22.35 9.73 15.77
CA ASP A 191 23.35 8.79 16.32
C ASP A 191 22.70 7.62 17.07
N ARG A 192 21.38 7.67 17.29
CA ARG A 192 20.64 6.58 17.91
C ARG A 192 20.18 5.61 16.82
N PRO A 193 20.34 4.29 17.00
CA PRO A 193 19.67 3.33 16.13
C PRO A 193 18.16 3.53 16.23
N PRO A 194 17.40 3.35 15.13
CA PRO A 194 15.96 3.44 15.18
C PRO A 194 15.42 2.33 16.08
N LEU A 195 14.21 2.52 16.57
CA LEU A 195 13.54 1.49 17.36
C LEU A 195 13.41 0.20 16.53
N PRO A 196 13.43 -0.97 17.18
CA PRO A 196 13.26 -2.24 16.49
C PRO A 196 11.92 -2.27 15.71
N ALA A 197 11.76 -3.24 14.79
CA ALA A 197 10.49 -3.32 14.06
C ALA A 197 9.34 -3.47 15.06
N LEU A 198 8.15 -2.99 14.69
CA LEU A 198 6.96 -3.04 15.56
C LEU A 198 6.57 -4.47 16.00
N LEU A 199 7.23 -5.48 15.43
CA LEU A 199 7.07 -6.90 15.69
C LEU A 199 8.03 -7.46 16.75
N ASP A 200 9.00 -6.68 17.20
CA ASP A 200 10.00 -7.11 18.19
C ASP A 200 9.58 -6.77 19.63
N VAL A 201 8.45 -6.07 19.81
CA VAL A 201 7.86 -5.82 21.13
C VAL A 201 6.78 -6.87 21.33
N PRO A 202 6.96 -7.87 22.21
CA PRO A 202 5.87 -8.77 22.56
C PRO A 202 4.69 -7.93 23.06
N PRO A 203 3.44 -8.29 22.73
CA PRO A 203 2.29 -7.57 23.25
C PRO A 203 2.42 -7.49 24.77
N ALA A 204 2.33 -6.27 25.33
CA ALA A 204 2.27 -6.08 26.76
C ALA A 204 0.96 -6.70 27.27
N GLY A 205 1.00 -8.00 27.58
CA GLY A 205 -0.18 -8.78 27.90
C GLY A 205 0.15 -10.26 28.04
N ASP A 206 0.90 -10.59 29.10
CA ASP A 206 0.80 -11.79 29.95
C ASP A 206 2.11 -11.96 30.72
N ARG A 207 2.41 -10.97 31.57
CA ARG A 207 3.07 -11.32 32.84
C ARG A 207 1.94 -11.47 33.84
N ALA A 208 1.35 -12.66 33.82
CA ALA A 208 0.63 -13.15 34.97
C ALA A 208 1.53 -12.92 36.19
N PHE A 209 0.97 -12.25 37.19
CA PHE A 209 1.39 -12.40 38.57
C PHE A 209 1.55 -13.90 38.83
N GLU A 210 2.77 -14.41 38.88
CA GLU A 210 3.01 -15.66 39.60
C GLU A 210 2.95 -15.30 41.08
N ASP A 211 1.76 -15.56 41.62
CA ASP A 211 1.46 -15.61 43.03
C ASP A 211 2.47 -16.50 43.76
N SER A 212 2.82 -16.03 44.96
CA SER A 212 3.46 -16.78 46.03
C SER A 212 2.96 -18.22 46.12
N ALA A 213 3.79 -19.18 45.70
CA ALA A 213 3.76 -20.51 46.28
C ALA A 213 4.65 -20.48 47.54
N VAL A 214 4.00 -20.19 48.66
CA VAL A 214 4.48 -20.53 50.00
C VAL A 214 4.74 -22.03 50.01
N VAL A 215 6.01 -22.44 50.13
CA VAL A 215 6.36 -23.82 50.45
C VAL A 215 6.34 -23.94 51.96
N SER A 216 5.21 -24.43 52.47
CA SER A 216 5.03 -24.96 53.82
C SER A 216 4.72 -26.45 53.72
N ASP A 217 5.68 -27.30 54.08
CA ASP A 217 5.58 -28.54 54.89
C ASP A 217 6.93 -29.29 54.79
N ALA A 218 7.68 -29.44 55.87
CA ALA A 218 7.53 -30.42 56.95
C ALA A 218 8.07 -31.82 56.58
N SER A 219 9.32 -32.08 56.99
CA SER A 219 9.80 -33.31 57.67
C SER A 219 11.28 -33.16 58.03
#